data_AF-A0A2G9YHB4-F1
#
_entry.id   AF-A0A2G9YHB4-F1
#
_cell.length_a   1.000
_cell.length_b   1.000
_cell.length_c   1.000
_cell.angle_alpha   90.00
_cell.angle_beta   90.00
_cell.angle_gamma   90.00
#
_symmetry.space_group_name_H-M   'P 1'
#
loop_
_entity.id
_entity.type
_entity.pdbx_description
1 polymer ?
#
loop_
_entity_poly.entity_id
_entity_poly.type
_entity_poly.pdbx_seq_one_letter_code
_entity_poly.pdbx_strand_id
1 'polypeptide(L)'
;ETLWTPQIQRSASIKSKITDAIRQVLYENNNYRRKFLNSIGKKIYKEWNPEKKEGWVRITVLGAGRQVGRSCFLLQTPESKILLDCGIDAAATDNKDKFPYLNIPEFNLEQIDAVIISHAHMDHAGLVPYLYKMGYRGPVYMTTPTRDIAALLALDFIGVAYKKASAPLFSSTDIKEMVR
;
A
#
# COMPACT_ATOMS: atom_id res chain seq x y z
N GLU A 1 -24.49 15.46 -24.74
CA GLU A 1 -25.65 15.16 -23.86
C GLU A 1 -25.30 14.75 -22.43
N THR A 2 -24.25 13.96 -22.14
CA THR A 2 -23.98 13.51 -20.76
C THR A 2 -22.77 14.17 -20.07
N LEU A 3 -21.88 14.85 -20.80
CA LEU A 3 -20.61 15.43 -20.30
C LEU A 3 -19.62 14.41 -19.67
N TRP A 4 -19.96 13.12 -19.65
CA TRP A 4 -19.07 12.04 -19.24
C TRP A 4 -18.16 11.61 -20.39
N THR A 5 -16.90 11.29 -20.09
CA THR A 5 -15.99 10.67 -21.05
C THR A 5 -16.19 9.15 -21.03
N PRO A 6 -16.73 8.54 -22.11
CA PRO A 6 -16.96 7.10 -22.13
C PRO A 6 -15.63 6.33 -22.15
N GLN A 7 -15.51 5.34 -21.28
CA GLN A 7 -14.40 4.38 -21.27
C GLN A 7 -14.94 3.02 -21.71
N ILE A 8 -14.72 2.66 -22.97
CA ILE A 8 -15.27 1.43 -23.57
C ILE A 8 -14.33 0.26 -23.26
N GLN A 9 -14.86 -0.78 -22.62
CA GLN A 9 -14.12 -2.00 -22.30
C GLN A 9 -14.94 -3.22 -22.70
N ARG A 10 -14.28 -4.29 -23.15
CA ARG A 10 -14.94 -5.57 -23.40
C ARG A 10 -15.41 -6.17 -22.08
N SER A 11 -16.64 -6.67 -22.06
CA SER A 11 -17.15 -7.42 -20.91
C SER A 11 -16.26 -8.62 -20.60
N ALA A 12 -15.82 -8.75 -19.36
CA ALA A 12 -15.01 -9.87 -18.91
C ALA A 12 -15.81 -11.18 -19.00
N SER A 13 -15.16 -12.26 -19.45
CA SER A 13 -15.77 -13.59 -19.51
C SER A 13 -16.16 -14.12 -18.14
N ILE A 14 -15.38 -13.78 -17.11
CA ILE A 14 -15.62 -14.14 -15.71
C ILE A 14 -15.78 -12.85 -14.90
N LYS A 15 -16.87 -12.76 -14.14
CA LYS A 15 -17.12 -11.62 -13.24
C LYS A 15 -16.31 -11.77 -11.95
N SER A 16 -15.60 -10.72 -11.56
CA SER A 16 -14.80 -10.66 -10.33
C SER A 16 -15.54 -9.87 -9.25
N LYS A 17 -15.94 -10.57 -8.17
CA LYS A 17 -16.57 -9.92 -7.02
C LYS A 17 -15.66 -8.86 -6.36
N ILE A 18 -14.35 -9.09 -6.38
CA ILE A 18 -13.37 -8.17 -5.79
C ILE A 18 -13.28 -6.89 -6.61
N THR A 19 -13.22 -6.99 -7.94
CA THR A 19 -13.16 -5.81 -8.80
C THR A 19 -14.42 -4.97 -8.66
N ASP A 20 -15.59 -5.61 -8.55
CA ASP A 20 -16.86 -4.90 -8.31
C ASP A 20 -16.90 -4.22 -6.93
N ALA A 21 -16.43 -4.91 -5.87
CA ALA A 21 -16.33 -4.33 -4.53
C ALA A 21 -15.36 -3.13 -4.49
N ILE A 22 -14.23 -3.21 -5.18
CA ILE A 22 -13.27 -2.10 -5.28
C ILE A 22 -13.90 -0.92 -6.00
N ARG A 23 -14.58 -1.14 -7.12
CA ARG A 23 -15.30 -0.07 -7.84
C ARG A 23 -16.32 0.61 -6.94
N GLN A 24 -17.05 -0.16 -6.13
CA GLN A 24 -18.01 0.37 -5.17
C GLN A 24 -17.32 1.28 -4.14
N VAL A 25 -16.21 0.84 -3.54
CA VAL A 25 -15.43 1.65 -2.59
C VAL A 25 -14.97 2.96 -3.24
N LEU A 26 -14.43 2.90 -4.46
CA LEU A 26 -13.94 4.09 -5.17
C LEU A 26 -15.07 5.08 -5.51
N TYR A 27 -16.26 4.57 -5.82
CA TYR A 27 -17.44 5.37 -6.12
C TYR A 27 -17.99 6.06 -4.87
N GLU A 28 -18.17 5.30 -3.78
CA GLU A 28 -18.66 5.81 -2.50
C GLU A 28 -17.74 6.90 -1.91
N ASN A 29 -16.42 6.80 -2.16
CA ASN A 29 -15.42 7.71 -1.61
C ASN A 29 -14.99 8.85 -2.56
N ASN A 30 -15.69 9.08 -3.68
CA ASN A 30 -15.28 10.05 -4.72
C ASN A 30 -14.94 11.45 -4.17
N ASN A 31 -15.75 11.98 -3.25
CA ASN A 31 -15.52 13.29 -2.63
C ASN A 31 -14.21 13.36 -1.83
N TYR A 32 -13.89 12.31 -1.08
CA TYR A 32 -12.63 12.19 -0.36
C TYR A 32 -11.47 12.09 -1.35
N ARG A 33 -11.58 11.20 -2.34
CA ARG A 33 -10.54 10.93 -3.35
C ARG A 33 -10.13 12.18 -4.11
N ARG A 34 -11.09 12.99 -4.53
CA ARG A 34 -10.81 14.26 -5.20
C ARG A 34 -9.96 15.21 -4.34
N LYS A 35 -10.30 15.34 -3.05
CA LYS A 35 -9.54 16.17 -2.10
C LYS A 35 -8.15 15.58 -1.85
N PHE A 36 -8.09 14.26 -1.65
CA PHE A 36 -6.86 13.50 -1.44
C PHE A 36 -5.89 13.68 -2.62
N LEU A 37 -6.31 13.38 -3.85
CA LEU A 37 -5.47 13.51 -5.05
C LEU A 37 -4.97 14.95 -5.26
N ASN A 38 -5.82 15.96 -5.00
CA ASN A 38 -5.40 17.36 -5.04
C ASN A 38 -4.32 17.68 -3.98
N SER A 39 -4.48 17.17 -2.75
CA SER A 39 -3.48 17.37 -1.69
C SER A 39 -2.15 16.68 -2.00
N ILE A 40 -2.18 15.47 -2.57
CA ILE A 40 -1.00 14.73 -3.00
C ILE A 40 -0.30 15.46 -4.15
N GLY A 41 -1.05 15.94 -5.15
CA GLY A 41 -0.50 16.75 -6.23
C GLY A 41 0.21 17.99 -5.70
N LYS A 42 -0.43 18.75 -4.81
CA LYS A 42 0.21 19.91 -4.17
C LYS A 42 1.48 19.53 -3.40
N LYS A 43 1.49 18.40 -2.70
CA LYS A 43 2.66 17.90 -1.96
C LYS A 43 3.81 17.57 -2.91
N ILE A 44 3.56 16.82 -3.99
CA ILE A 44 4.57 16.42 -4.98
C ILE A 44 5.24 17.63 -5.63
N TYR A 45 4.45 18.66 -5.99
CA TYR A 45 4.97 19.83 -6.70
C TYR A 45 5.41 20.98 -5.78
N LYS A 46 5.30 20.86 -4.45
CA LYS A 46 5.59 21.95 -3.51
C LYS A 46 7.06 22.40 -3.58
N GLU A 47 7.98 21.45 -3.63
CA GLU A 47 9.43 21.69 -3.56
C GLU A 47 10.15 21.23 -4.85
N TRP A 48 9.37 20.99 -5.91
CA TRP A 48 9.91 20.59 -7.20
C TRP A 48 10.77 21.69 -7.80
N ASN A 49 12.04 21.39 -8.03
CA ASN A 49 12.98 22.27 -8.73
C ASN A 49 13.65 21.45 -9.85
N PRO A 50 13.63 21.93 -11.11
CA PRO A 50 14.27 21.24 -12.24
C PRO A 50 15.81 21.30 -12.22
N GLU A 51 16.42 22.13 -11.37
CA GLU A 51 17.87 22.26 -11.27
C GLU A 51 18.52 21.02 -10.62
N LYS A 52 19.74 20.70 -11.06
CA LYS A 52 20.55 19.66 -10.42
C LYS A 52 20.92 20.12 -9.01
N LYS A 53 20.35 19.45 -8.01
CA LYS A 53 20.77 19.59 -6.61
C LYS A 53 21.80 18.52 -6.27
N GLU A 54 22.83 18.90 -5.53
CA GLU A 54 23.67 17.93 -4.83
C GLU A 54 22.87 17.32 -3.66
N GLY A 55 23.05 16.01 -3.44
CA GLY A 55 22.32 15.31 -2.39
C GLY A 55 22.81 13.88 -2.26
N TRP A 56 22.19 13.14 -1.34
CA TRP A 56 22.46 11.73 -1.12
C TRP A 56 21.22 10.89 -1.38
N VAL A 57 21.46 9.62 -1.69
CA VAL A 57 20.42 8.60 -1.76
C VAL A 57 20.87 7.46 -0.87
N ARG A 58 19.99 6.99 0.02
CA ARG A 58 20.25 5.79 0.84
C ARG A 58 19.07 4.85 0.81
N ILE A 59 19.35 3.58 0.96
CA ILE A 59 18.35 2.51 1.10
C ILE A 59 18.59 1.83 2.44
N THR A 60 17.56 1.81 3.27
CA THR A 60 17.55 1.06 4.52
C THR A 60 16.74 -0.21 4.32
N VAL A 61 17.35 -1.37 4.58
CA VAL A 61 16.69 -2.67 4.46
C VAL A 61 15.92 -2.95 5.75
N LEU A 62 14.59 -2.95 5.69
CA LEU A 62 13.71 -3.21 6.84
C LEU A 62 13.24 -4.67 6.91
N GLY A 63 13.35 -5.40 5.80
CA GLY A 63 13.04 -6.82 5.68
C GLY A 63 13.55 -7.37 4.33
N ALA A 64 13.41 -8.68 4.09
CA ALA A 64 14.01 -9.40 2.95
C ALA A 64 15.56 -9.28 2.80
N GLY A 65 16.25 -8.77 3.82
CA GLY A 65 17.71 -8.75 3.88
C GLY A 65 18.26 -10.15 4.17
N ARG A 66 18.77 -10.84 3.14
CA ARG A 66 19.25 -12.24 3.23
C ARG A 66 18.18 -13.25 3.68
N GLN A 67 16.92 -12.98 3.38
CA GLN A 67 15.80 -13.90 3.61
C GLN A 67 14.71 -13.70 2.56
N VAL A 68 13.82 -14.68 2.43
CA VAL A 68 12.53 -14.55 1.74
C VAL A 68 11.47 -14.17 2.77
N GLY A 69 10.49 -13.36 2.39
CA GLY A 69 9.46 -12.89 3.32
C GLY A 69 9.70 -11.47 3.84
N ARG A 70 8.60 -10.83 4.26
CA ARG A 70 8.56 -9.47 4.85
C ARG A 70 9.33 -8.41 4.06
N SER A 71 9.26 -8.42 2.73
CA SER A 71 9.95 -7.44 1.87
C SER A 71 9.53 -6.02 2.23
N CYS A 72 10.53 -5.19 2.54
CA CYS A 72 10.32 -3.80 2.91
C CYS A 72 11.66 -3.05 2.87
N PHE A 73 11.70 -1.97 2.09
CA PHE A 73 12.88 -1.13 1.94
C PHE A 73 12.48 0.34 2.06
N LEU A 74 13.28 1.12 2.78
CA LEU A 74 13.07 2.55 2.92
C LEU A 74 14.10 3.29 2.07
N LEU A 75 13.65 3.85 0.96
CA LEU A 75 14.44 4.76 0.11
C LEU A 75 14.33 6.17 0.67
N GLN A 76 15.48 6.82 0.87
CA GLN A 76 15.52 8.14 1.48
C GLN A 76 16.46 9.06 0.69
N THR A 77 16.05 10.31 0.60
CA THR A 77 16.83 11.46 0.13
C THR A 77 16.73 12.56 1.19
N PRO A 78 17.44 13.70 1.03
CA PRO A 78 17.23 14.86 1.89
C PRO A 78 15.79 15.38 1.91
N GLU A 79 15.03 15.16 0.83
CA GLU A 79 13.71 15.76 0.59
C GLU A 79 12.56 14.77 0.70
N SER A 80 12.82 13.46 0.60
CA SER A 80 11.74 12.47 0.49
C SER A 80 12.07 11.12 1.12
N LYS A 81 11.02 10.43 1.57
CA LYS A 81 11.06 9.06 2.05
C LYS A 81 10.00 8.22 1.37
N ILE A 82 10.44 7.17 0.67
CA ILE A 82 9.58 6.26 -0.08
C ILE A 82 9.74 4.86 0.49
N LEU A 83 8.63 4.23 0.85
CA LEU A 83 8.62 2.83 1.27
C LEU A 83 8.40 1.94 0.05
N LEU A 84 9.31 1.01 -0.20
CA LEU A 84 9.21 0.02 -1.26
C LEU A 84 8.83 -1.32 -0.63
N ASP A 85 7.65 -1.82 -0.98
CA ASP A 85 7.00 -2.98 -0.37
C ASP A 85 6.80 -2.87 1.16
N CYS A 86 5.82 -3.61 1.67
CA CYS A 86 5.59 -3.79 3.10
C CYS A 86 4.85 -5.11 3.29
N GLY A 87 5.62 -6.19 3.33
CA GLY A 87 5.10 -7.56 3.36
C GLY A 87 5.04 -8.22 4.72
N ILE A 88 4.58 -9.47 4.72
CA ILE A 88 4.55 -10.38 5.87
C ILE A 88 5.27 -11.67 5.51
N ASP A 89 6.14 -12.16 6.38
CA ASP A 89 6.66 -13.52 6.27
C ASP A 89 5.65 -14.51 6.88
N ALA A 90 4.91 -15.22 6.03
CA ALA A 90 3.92 -16.19 6.47
C ALA A 90 4.53 -17.51 6.98
N ALA A 91 5.80 -17.78 6.67
CA ALA A 91 6.52 -18.99 7.09
C ALA A 91 7.30 -18.79 8.40
N ALA A 92 7.52 -17.54 8.81
CA ALA A 92 8.17 -17.21 10.08
C ALA A 92 7.44 -17.88 11.26
N THR A 93 8.22 -18.61 12.07
CA THR A 93 7.73 -19.26 13.29
C THR A 93 7.70 -18.28 14.46
N ASP A 94 8.68 -17.38 14.52
CA ASP A 94 8.76 -16.32 15.52
C ASP A 94 8.10 -15.02 15.03
N ASN A 95 7.31 -14.40 15.91
CA ASN A 95 6.63 -13.13 15.61
C ASN A 95 7.60 -11.99 15.26
N LYS A 96 8.85 -12.04 15.77
CA LYS A 96 9.88 -11.03 15.47
C LYS A 96 10.35 -11.10 14.02
N ASP A 97 10.28 -12.28 13.40
CA ASP A 97 10.71 -12.48 12.02
C ASP A 97 9.59 -12.33 11.00
N LYS A 98 8.35 -12.25 11.49
CA LYS A 98 7.15 -12.14 10.67
C LYS A 98 6.98 -10.79 9.97
N PHE A 99 7.48 -9.72 10.58
CA PHE A 99 7.24 -8.34 10.13
C PHE A 99 8.55 -7.59 9.84
N PRO A 100 8.51 -6.57 8.97
CA PRO A 100 9.60 -5.63 8.80
C PRO A 100 9.90 -4.86 10.09
N TYR A 101 11.15 -4.42 10.24
CA TYR A 101 11.59 -3.58 11.36
C TYR A 101 11.10 -2.14 11.23
N LEU A 102 9.85 -1.88 11.61
CA LEU A 102 9.24 -0.55 11.55
C LEU A 102 9.51 0.31 12.80
N ASN A 103 10.19 -0.23 13.80
CA ASN A 103 10.50 0.43 15.08
C ASN A 103 11.93 1.01 15.12
N ILE A 104 12.46 1.45 13.98
CA ILE A 104 13.79 2.07 13.87
C ILE A 104 13.68 3.60 13.89
N PRO A 105 14.70 4.34 14.39
CA PRO A 105 14.68 5.80 14.45
C PRO A 105 14.43 6.50 13.10
N GLU A 106 14.87 5.88 12.00
CA GLU A 106 14.77 6.44 10.65
C GLU A 106 13.37 6.34 10.04
N PHE A 107 12.53 5.45 10.58
CA PHE A 107 11.18 5.18 10.10
C PHE A 107 10.15 5.96 10.93
N ASN A 108 9.51 6.92 10.28
CA ASN A 108 8.35 7.61 10.83
C ASN A 108 7.25 7.63 9.76
N LEU A 109 6.10 7.03 10.08
CA LEU A 109 4.92 6.93 9.21
C LEU A 109 4.45 8.28 8.66
N GLU A 110 4.52 9.35 9.47
CA GLU A 110 4.07 10.69 9.06
C GLU A 110 5.00 11.33 8.02
N GLN A 111 6.25 10.87 7.96
CA GLN A 111 7.27 11.36 7.03
C GLN A 111 7.35 10.52 5.75
N ILE A 112 6.56 9.45 5.62
CA ILE A 112 6.52 8.65 4.39
C ILE A 112 5.70 9.41 3.33
N ASP A 113 6.33 9.69 2.20
CA ASP A 113 5.70 10.41 1.10
C ASP A 113 4.85 9.52 0.21
N ALA A 114 5.29 8.27 0.05
CA ALA A 114 4.61 7.28 -0.74
C ALA A 114 5.02 5.86 -0.32
N VAL A 115 4.12 4.92 -0.58
CA VAL A 115 4.42 3.49 -0.57
C VAL A 115 4.31 2.99 -2.01
N ILE A 116 5.28 2.21 -2.48
CA ILE A 116 5.27 1.59 -3.80
C ILE A 116 5.26 0.08 -3.62
N ILE A 117 4.32 -0.61 -4.24
CA ILE A 117 4.20 -2.06 -4.16
C ILE A 117 4.53 -2.68 -5.51
N SER A 118 5.50 -3.61 -5.50
CA SER A 118 6.00 -4.27 -6.70
C SER A 118 4.97 -5.21 -7.31
N HIS A 119 4.34 -6.06 -6.49
CA HIS A 119 3.32 -7.03 -6.89
C HIS A 119 2.50 -7.49 -5.69
N ALA A 120 1.45 -8.28 -5.94
CA ALA A 120 0.39 -8.52 -4.97
C ALA A 120 0.70 -9.57 -3.89
N HIS A 121 1.82 -10.28 -3.95
CA HIS A 121 2.08 -11.35 -3.00
C HIS A 121 2.15 -10.83 -1.55
N MET A 122 1.76 -11.69 -0.61
CA MET A 122 1.63 -11.35 0.81
C MET A 122 2.96 -10.88 1.43
N ASP A 123 4.07 -11.45 0.97
CA ASP A 123 5.43 -11.08 1.38
C ASP A 123 5.91 -9.75 0.81
N HIS A 124 5.10 -9.05 0.00
CA HIS A 124 5.37 -7.70 -0.51
C HIS A 124 4.27 -6.69 -0.16
N ALA A 125 2.99 -7.10 -0.16
CA ALA A 125 1.85 -6.21 0.04
C ALA A 125 1.10 -6.45 1.36
N GLY A 126 1.40 -7.55 2.08
CA GLY A 126 0.56 -8.08 3.15
C GLY A 126 0.38 -7.18 4.36
N LEU A 127 1.34 -6.29 4.64
CA LEU A 127 1.32 -5.40 5.79
C LEU A 127 0.87 -3.97 5.43
N VAL A 128 0.57 -3.68 4.16
CA VAL A 128 0.12 -2.35 3.72
C VAL A 128 -1.17 -1.90 4.44
N PRO A 129 -2.22 -2.73 4.60
CA PRO A 129 -3.40 -2.32 5.38
C PRO A 129 -3.06 -1.97 6.83
N TYR A 130 -2.05 -2.62 7.41
CA TYR A 130 -1.60 -2.31 8.77
C TYR A 130 -0.98 -0.92 8.88
N LEU A 131 -0.30 -0.42 7.84
CA LEU A 131 0.19 0.96 7.81
C LEU A 131 -0.95 1.97 7.97
N TYR A 132 -2.10 1.74 7.32
CA TYR A 132 -3.29 2.59 7.47
C TYR A 132 -3.89 2.48 8.87
N LYS A 133 -3.90 1.29 9.47
CA LYS A 133 -4.28 1.09 10.87
C LYS A 133 -3.38 1.88 11.82
N MET A 134 -2.08 1.96 11.53
CA MET A 134 -1.10 2.74 12.31
C MET A 134 -1.17 4.26 12.05
N GLY A 135 -1.98 4.72 11.11
CA GLY A 135 -2.18 6.15 10.85
C GLY A 135 -1.56 6.67 9.54
N TYR A 136 -0.99 5.82 8.68
CA TYR A 136 -0.57 6.25 7.35
C TYR A 136 -1.77 6.78 6.55
N ARG A 137 -1.62 7.94 5.92
CA ARG A 137 -2.65 8.56 5.07
C ARG A 137 -2.10 9.00 3.71
N GLY A 138 -0.90 8.56 3.34
CA GLY A 138 -0.29 8.87 2.06
C GLY A 138 -0.77 7.94 0.92
N PRO A 139 -0.25 8.14 -0.30
CA PRO A 139 -0.58 7.33 -1.46
C PRO A 139 0.13 5.97 -1.43
N VAL A 140 -0.54 4.97 -2.02
CA VAL A 140 0.07 3.68 -2.39
C VAL A 140 0.05 3.56 -3.91
N TYR A 141 1.22 3.39 -4.51
CA TYR A 141 1.38 3.21 -5.95
C TYR A 141 1.56 1.73 -6.28
N MET A 142 0.75 1.23 -7.20
CA MET A 142 0.77 -0.14 -7.69
C MET A 142 -0.03 -0.23 -8.98
N THR A 143 0.10 -1.34 -9.69
CA THR A 143 -0.72 -1.61 -10.88
C THR A 143 -2.16 -1.96 -10.49
N THR A 144 -3.13 -1.70 -11.38
CA THR A 144 -4.53 -2.05 -11.14
C THR A 144 -4.75 -3.52 -10.78
N PRO A 145 -4.12 -4.51 -11.47
CA PRO A 145 -4.23 -5.91 -11.07
C PRO A 145 -3.62 -6.18 -9.69
N THR A 146 -2.51 -5.52 -9.35
CA THR A 146 -1.87 -5.68 -8.05
C THR A 146 -2.77 -5.21 -6.92
N ARG A 147 -3.45 -4.06 -7.07
CA ARG A 147 -4.44 -3.57 -6.10
C ARG A 147 -5.55 -4.58 -5.85
N ASP A 148 -6.13 -5.12 -6.92
CA ASP A 148 -7.26 -6.03 -6.82
C ASP A 148 -6.84 -7.35 -6.14
N ILE A 149 -5.71 -7.92 -6.52
CA ILE A 149 -5.21 -9.17 -5.93
C ILE A 149 -4.71 -8.94 -4.49
N ALA A 150 -4.03 -7.83 -4.20
CA ALA A 150 -3.58 -7.53 -2.84
C ALA A 150 -4.76 -7.36 -1.87
N ALA A 151 -5.83 -6.70 -2.30
CA ALA A 151 -7.05 -6.58 -1.50
C ALA A 151 -7.73 -7.94 -1.28
N LEU A 152 -7.79 -8.79 -2.31
CA LEU A 152 -8.30 -10.16 -2.19
C LEU A 152 -7.49 -10.97 -1.16
N LEU A 153 -6.16 -10.96 -1.29
CA LEU A 153 -5.28 -11.71 -0.39
C LEU A 153 -5.32 -11.17 1.03
N ALA A 154 -5.44 -9.86 1.23
CA ALA A 154 -5.59 -9.26 2.55
C ALA A 154 -6.92 -9.66 3.22
N LEU A 155 -8.02 -9.75 2.47
CA LEU A 155 -9.30 -10.26 2.97
C LEU A 155 -9.21 -11.74 3.34
N ASP A 156 -8.55 -12.55 2.50
CA ASP A 156 -8.31 -13.96 2.78
C ASP A 156 -7.45 -14.16 4.03
N PHE A 157 -6.40 -13.35 4.20
CA PHE A 157 -5.55 -13.35 5.40
C PHE A 157 -6.35 -13.13 6.69
N ILE A 158 -7.29 -12.19 6.68
CA ILE A 158 -8.22 -11.97 7.80
C ILE A 158 -9.09 -13.22 8.03
N GLY A 159 -9.65 -13.80 6.96
CA GLY A 159 -10.51 -14.99 7.04
C GLY A 159 -9.78 -16.21 7.61
N VAL A 160 -8.53 -16.43 7.19
CA VAL A 160 -7.67 -17.51 7.70
C VAL A 160 -7.32 -17.28 9.16
N ALA A 161 -7.04 -16.03 9.58
CA ALA A 161 -6.76 -15.72 10.98
C ALA A 161 -7.94 -16.09 11.89
N TYR A 162 -9.18 -15.72 11.51
CA TYR A 162 -10.38 -16.09 12.27
C TYR A 162 -10.58 -17.61 12.34
N LYS A 163 -10.40 -18.33 11.23
CA LYS A 163 -10.50 -19.80 11.22
C LYS A 163 -9.47 -20.48 12.11
N LYS A 164 -8.32 -19.85 12.33
CA LYS A 164 -7.27 -20.31 13.26
C LYS A 164 -7.45 -19.80 14.69
N ALA A 165 -8.59 -19.17 15.01
CA ALA A 165 -8.85 -18.52 16.31
C ALA A 165 -7.77 -17.50 16.71
N SER A 166 -7.13 -16.86 15.73
CA SER A 166 -6.15 -15.79 15.93
C SER A 166 -6.79 -14.43 15.65
N ALA A 167 -6.41 -13.42 16.44
CA ALA A 167 -6.78 -12.04 16.13
C ALA A 167 -6.10 -11.61 14.81
N PRO A 168 -6.83 -11.03 13.84
CA PRO A 168 -6.23 -10.50 12.63
C PRO A 168 -5.45 -9.22 12.92
N LEU A 169 -4.36 -9.00 12.17
CA LEU A 169 -3.49 -7.82 12.35
C LEU A 169 -4.20 -6.50 12.04
N PHE A 170 -5.10 -6.54 11.06
CA PHE A 170 -5.89 -5.43 10.57
C PHE A 170 -7.30 -5.94 10.21
N SER A 171 -8.22 -5.02 10.04
CA SER A 171 -9.62 -5.25 9.74
C SER A 171 -9.94 -5.01 8.26
N SER A 172 -11.14 -5.36 7.83
CA SER A 172 -11.63 -5.03 6.49
C SER A 172 -11.75 -3.51 6.27
N THR A 173 -11.92 -2.73 7.33
CA THR A 173 -11.90 -1.26 7.27
C THR A 173 -10.55 -0.75 6.83
N ASP A 174 -9.45 -1.31 7.34
CA ASP A 174 -8.09 -0.89 6.98
C ASP A 174 -7.77 -1.21 5.51
N ILE A 175 -8.34 -2.29 4.97
CA ILE A 175 -8.24 -2.63 3.54
C ILE A 175 -9.03 -1.60 2.71
N LYS A 176 -10.21 -1.17 3.17
CA LYS A 176 -10.98 -0.10 2.50
C LYS A 176 -10.22 1.23 2.51
N GLU A 177 -9.56 1.56 3.62
CA GLU A 177 -8.70 2.74 3.76
C GLU A 177 -7.53 2.73 2.78
N MET A 178 -6.91 1.56 2.58
CA MET A 178 -5.87 1.36 1.57
C MET A 178 -6.38 1.55 0.13
N VAL A 179 -7.61 1.14 -0.15
CA VAL A 179 -8.19 1.15 -1.50
C VAL A 179 -8.78 2.50 -1.90
N ARG A 180 -9.35 3.25 -0.94
CA ARG A 180 -10.20 4.40 -1.22
C ARG A 180 -9.48 5.54 -1.92
#